data_AF-A0A2V7FJG9-F1
#
_entry.id   AF-A0A2V7FJG9-F1
#
_cell.length_a   1.000
_cell.length_b   1.000
_cell.length_c   1.000
_cell.angle_alpha   90.00
_cell.angle_beta   90.00
_cell.angle_gamma   90.00
#
_symmetry.space_group_name_H-M   'P 1'
#
loop_
_entity.id
_entity.type
_entity.pdbx_description
1 polymer ?
#
loop_
_entity_poly.entity_id
_entity_poly.type
_entity_poly.pdbx_seq_one_letter_code
_entity_poly.pdbx_strand_id
1 'polypeptide(L)'
;SEKYQLKTRDWDAPGNLVDYVTRVNRVRRAHPALQRYDNVRFYDADHPAVLWYGKSWGDDHVFVAINLDPERTRACVVDVPLEALGIAPEATYLMHEQFSDATYEWHGPRGYVELHPQRDPAQIFVLKQ
;
A
#
# COMPACT_ATOMS: atom_id res chain seq x y z
N SER A 1 -25.66 -0.38 22.00
CA SER A 1 -24.27 0.12 21.85
C SER A 1 -23.47 -0.32 23.07
N GLU A 2 -22.15 -0.55 22.98
CA GLU A 2 -21.30 -0.83 24.17
C GLU A 2 -21.39 0.28 25.22
N LYS A 3 -21.71 1.50 24.78
CA LYS A 3 -21.96 2.63 25.66
C LYS A 3 -23.08 2.39 26.71
N TYR A 4 -24.04 1.51 26.43
CA TYR A 4 -25.24 1.31 27.28
C TYR A 4 -25.33 -0.11 27.87
N GLN A 5 -24.39 -0.99 27.54
CA GLN A 5 -24.38 -2.37 28.04
C GLN A 5 -22.97 -2.95 27.94
N LEU A 6 -22.58 -3.75 28.93
CA LEU A 6 -21.36 -4.56 28.83
C LEU A 6 -21.50 -5.52 27.64
N LYS A 7 -20.49 -5.53 26.76
CA LYS A 7 -20.36 -6.52 25.70
C LYS A 7 -19.05 -7.27 25.90
N THR A 8 -19.17 -8.54 26.19
CA THR A 8 -18.02 -9.44 26.18
C THR A 8 -17.65 -9.72 24.73
N ARG A 9 -16.38 -9.53 24.36
CA ARG A 9 -15.83 -9.87 23.06
C ARG A 9 -14.84 -11.01 23.22
N ASP A 10 -14.94 -11.99 22.34
CA ASP A 10 -13.87 -12.95 22.09
C ASP A 10 -12.89 -12.30 21.11
N TRP A 11 -11.68 -11.98 21.59
CA TRP A 11 -10.65 -11.32 20.79
C TRP A 11 -9.93 -12.29 19.85
N ASP A 12 -10.04 -13.59 20.12
CA ASP A 12 -9.43 -14.66 19.34
C ASP A 12 -10.42 -15.26 18.32
N ALA A 13 -11.64 -14.72 18.25
CA ALA A 13 -12.65 -15.15 17.29
C ALA A 13 -12.13 -15.04 15.84
N PRO A 14 -12.37 -16.04 14.97
CA PRO A 14 -11.98 -16.01 13.57
C PRO A 14 -12.52 -14.79 12.82
N GLY A 15 -11.74 -14.27 11.87
CA GLY A 15 -12.14 -13.10 11.08
C GLY A 15 -11.91 -11.75 11.77
N ASN A 16 -11.23 -11.72 12.93
CA ASN A 16 -10.74 -10.48 13.51
C ASN A 16 -9.62 -9.87 12.65
N LEU A 17 -9.36 -8.57 12.84
CA LEU A 17 -8.37 -7.81 12.07
C LEU A 17 -7.04 -7.61 12.82
N VAL A 18 -6.81 -8.33 13.93
CA VAL A 18 -5.65 -8.09 14.81
C VAL A 18 -4.34 -8.30 14.03
N ASP A 19 -4.22 -9.39 13.28
CA ASP A 19 -3.02 -9.68 12.49
C ASP A 19 -2.79 -8.66 11.38
N TYR A 20 -3.86 -8.28 10.68
CA TYR A 20 -3.80 -7.29 9.61
C TYR A 20 -3.35 -5.92 10.15
N VAL A 21 -3.96 -5.43 11.22
CA VAL A 21 -3.58 -4.17 11.89
C VAL A 21 -2.15 -4.25 12.44
N THR A 22 -1.74 -5.42 12.93
CA THR A 22 -0.36 -5.65 13.41
C THR A 22 0.65 -5.51 12.26
N ARG A 23 0.37 -6.09 11.09
CA ARG A 23 1.20 -5.94 9.87
C ARG A 23 1.29 -4.47 9.44
N VAL A 24 0.17 -3.76 9.34
CA VAL A 24 0.15 -2.32 9.05
C VAL A 24 1.03 -1.54 10.03
N ASN A 25 0.89 -1.80 11.33
CA ASN A 25 1.67 -1.12 12.35
C ASN A 25 3.17 -1.45 12.30
N ARG A 26 3.55 -2.66 11.86
CA ARG A 26 4.95 -3.02 11.62
C ARG A 26 5.53 -2.18 10.49
N VAL A 27 4.84 -2.10 9.35
CA VAL A 27 5.25 -1.28 8.20
C VAL A 27 5.38 0.20 8.59
N ARG A 28 4.39 0.75 9.30
CA ARG A 28 4.44 2.15 9.80
C ARG A 28 5.67 2.44 10.67
N ARG A 29 6.11 1.48 11.48
CA ARG A 29 7.30 1.63 12.34
C ARG A 29 8.61 1.51 11.56
N ALA A 30 8.62 0.68 10.52
CA ALA A 30 9.80 0.45 9.69
C ALA A 30 10.12 1.62 8.74
N HIS A 31 9.09 2.35 8.29
CA HIS A 31 9.22 3.38 7.24
C HIS A 31 8.93 4.80 7.77
N PRO A 32 9.96 5.64 7.99
CA PRO A 32 9.80 7.04 8.39
C PRO A 32 8.85 7.86 7.51
N ALA A 33 8.75 7.55 6.21
CA ALA A 33 7.83 8.22 5.29
C ALA A 33 6.37 8.08 5.73
N LEU A 34 5.99 7.00 6.42
CA LEU A 34 4.64 6.77 6.94
C LEU A 34 4.36 7.48 8.27
N GLN A 35 5.37 8.12 8.87
CA GLN A 35 5.29 8.81 10.17
C GLN A 35 5.14 10.34 10.02
N ARG A 36 5.20 10.86 8.79
CA ARG A 36 4.95 12.28 8.44
C ARG A 36 3.54 12.46 7.87
N TYR A 37 3.01 13.68 7.82
CA TYR A 37 1.65 13.95 7.32
C TYR A 37 1.62 14.81 6.06
N ASP A 38 2.63 15.65 5.85
CA ASP A 38 2.77 16.66 4.81
C ASP A 38 3.51 16.16 3.56
N ASN A 39 3.89 14.88 3.53
CA ASN A 39 4.71 14.27 2.50
C ASN A 39 3.93 13.33 1.55
N VAL A 40 2.60 13.42 1.53
CA VAL A 40 1.76 12.59 0.66
C VAL A 40 1.59 13.23 -0.72
N ARG A 41 1.65 12.40 -1.77
CA ARG A 41 1.28 12.77 -3.13
C ARG A 41 0.41 11.69 -3.75
N PHE A 42 -0.60 12.11 -4.50
CA PHE A 42 -1.46 11.22 -5.27
C PHE A 42 -0.95 11.15 -6.70
N TYR A 43 -1.08 9.97 -7.29
CA TYR A 43 -0.64 9.69 -8.65
C TYR A 43 -1.76 8.97 -9.40
N ASP A 44 -1.67 8.94 -10.72
CA ASP A 44 -2.72 8.36 -11.53
C ASP A 44 -2.73 6.84 -11.46
N ALA A 45 -3.94 6.28 -11.50
CA ALA A 45 -4.23 4.89 -11.74
C ALA A 45 -5.24 4.83 -12.89
N ASP A 46 -5.09 3.88 -13.81
CA ASP A 46 -5.98 3.77 -14.98
C ASP A 46 -7.36 3.17 -14.65
N HIS A 47 -7.66 2.94 -13.37
CA HIS A 47 -8.96 2.47 -12.91
C HIS A 47 -9.50 3.35 -11.75
N PRO A 48 -10.73 3.92 -11.85
CA PRO A 48 -11.24 4.89 -10.88
C PRO A 48 -11.54 4.31 -9.48
N ALA A 49 -11.72 3.00 -9.37
CA ALA A 49 -11.85 2.31 -8.09
C ALA A 49 -10.49 2.01 -7.41
N VAL A 50 -9.37 2.40 -8.00
CA VAL A 50 -8.04 2.23 -7.41
C VAL A 50 -7.47 3.60 -7.04
N LEU A 51 -7.17 3.77 -5.75
CA LEU A 51 -6.44 4.92 -5.26
C LEU A 51 -4.95 4.57 -5.21
N TRP A 52 -4.12 5.43 -5.82
CA TRP A 52 -2.67 5.31 -5.82
C TRP A 52 -2.04 6.56 -5.23
N TYR A 53 -1.24 6.38 -4.17
CA TYR A 53 -0.50 7.48 -3.55
C TYR A 53 0.86 7.02 -3.07
N GLY A 54 1.78 7.98 -2.94
CA GLY A 54 3.10 7.77 -2.37
C GLY A 54 3.38 8.73 -1.22
N LYS A 55 4.31 8.30 -0.38
CA LYS A 55 4.88 9.07 0.72
C LYS A 55 6.39 8.87 0.69
N SER A 56 7.14 9.96 0.76
CA SER A 56 8.59 9.95 0.72
C SER A 56 9.19 10.70 1.90
N TRP A 57 10.29 10.21 2.46
CA TRP A 57 11.09 10.94 3.46
C TRP A 57 12.56 10.56 3.34
N GLY A 58 13.38 11.50 2.82
CA GLY A 58 14.74 11.17 2.37
C GLY A 58 14.66 10.08 1.30
N ASP A 59 15.35 8.97 1.59
CA ASP A 59 15.49 7.80 0.73
C ASP A 59 14.40 6.73 0.93
N ASP A 60 13.52 6.92 1.91
CA ASP A 60 12.40 6.02 2.19
C ASP A 60 11.19 6.41 1.33
N HIS A 61 10.91 5.60 0.31
CA HIS A 61 9.80 5.81 -0.63
C HIS A 61 8.78 4.68 -0.50
N VAL A 62 7.58 5.02 -0.01
CA VAL A 62 6.47 4.10 0.16
C VAL A 62 5.35 4.48 -0.79
N PHE A 63 4.81 3.50 -1.51
CA PHE A 63 3.63 3.66 -2.34
C PHE A 63 2.53 2.70 -1.94
N VAL A 64 1.28 3.13 -2.03
CA VAL A 64 0.12 2.35 -1.60
C VAL A 64 -0.95 2.37 -2.67
N ALA A 65 -1.30 1.19 -3.16
CA ALA A 65 -2.44 0.96 -4.03
C ALA A 65 -3.61 0.43 -3.19
N ILE A 66 -4.80 1.04 -3.29
CA ILE A 66 -5.98 0.67 -2.51
C ILE A 66 -7.16 0.45 -3.44
N ASN A 67 -7.82 -0.70 -3.30
CA ASN A 67 -9.08 -0.98 -3.95
C ASN A 67 -10.23 -0.39 -3.12
N LEU A 68 -10.97 0.54 -3.71
CA LEU A 68 -12.13 1.18 -3.13
C LEU A 68 -13.43 0.36 -3.33
N ASP A 69 -13.39 -0.69 -4.15
CA ASP A 69 -14.48 -1.65 -4.32
C ASP A 69 -14.32 -2.80 -3.31
N PRO A 70 -15.21 -2.93 -2.31
CA PRO A 70 -15.11 -3.95 -1.28
C PRO A 70 -15.51 -5.36 -1.76
N GLU A 71 -16.05 -5.49 -2.98
CA GLU A 71 -16.59 -6.75 -3.47
C GLU A 71 -15.77 -7.37 -4.58
N ARG A 72 -15.22 -6.55 -5.48
CA ARG A 72 -14.62 -7.03 -6.73
C ARG A 72 -13.13 -6.77 -6.79
N THR A 73 -12.37 -7.76 -7.24
CA THR A 73 -10.96 -7.62 -7.58
C THR A 73 -10.76 -6.54 -8.64
N ARG A 74 -9.69 -5.76 -8.47
CA ARG A 74 -9.26 -4.74 -9.42
C ARG A 74 -7.81 -4.96 -9.80
N ALA A 75 -7.56 -5.03 -11.09
CA ALA A 75 -6.24 -5.01 -11.69
C ALA A 75 -6.13 -3.73 -12.53
N CYS A 76 -5.04 -3.00 -12.38
CA CYS A 76 -4.86 -1.72 -13.06
C CYS A 76 -3.37 -1.39 -13.21
N VAL A 77 -3.09 -0.39 -14.03
CA VAL A 77 -1.77 0.22 -14.15
C VAL A 77 -1.73 1.50 -13.34
N VAL A 78 -0.63 1.73 -12.64
CA VAL A 78 -0.36 2.92 -11.82
C VAL A 78 0.86 3.67 -12.33
N ASP A 79 0.82 4.99 -12.24
CA ASP A 79 1.92 5.85 -12.68
C ASP A 79 2.95 6.04 -11.56
N VAL A 80 4.23 5.83 -11.88
CA VAL A 80 5.35 5.94 -10.96
C VAL A 80 6.16 7.20 -11.29
N PRO A 81 6.41 8.09 -10.32
CA PRO A 81 7.03 9.39 -10.54
C PRO A 81 8.57 9.27 -10.64
N LEU A 82 9.08 8.62 -11.68
CA LEU A 82 10.51 8.28 -11.80
C LEU A 82 11.45 9.48 -11.61
N GLU A 83 11.13 10.64 -12.20
CA GLU A 83 11.92 11.86 -12.04
C GLU A 83 12.04 12.28 -10.57
N ALA A 84 10.94 12.24 -9.82
CA ALA A 84 10.93 12.59 -8.40
C ALA A 84 11.67 11.55 -7.53
N LEU A 85 11.84 10.34 -8.04
CA LEU A 85 12.62 9.26 -7.43
C LEU A 85 14.09 9.25 -7.88
N GLY A 86 14.48 10.11 -8.83
CA GLY A 86 15.83 10.08 -9.41
C GLY A 86 16.14 8.84 -10.24
N ILE A 87 15.11 8.15 -10.75
CA ILE A 87 15.23 6.93 -11.55
C ILE A 87 15.22 7.29 -13.03
N ALA A 88 16.18 6.77 -13.81
CA ALA A 88 16.22 6.99 -15.25
C ALA A 88 15.01 6.31 -15.94
N PRO A 89 14.42 6.88 -17.01
CA PRO A 89 13.25 6.30 -17.69
C PRO A 89 13.42 4.85 -18.15
N GLU A 90 14.64 4.50 -18.55
CA GLU A 90 15.06 3.17 -19.01
C GLU A 90 15.62 2.28 -17.90
N ALA A 91 15.73 2.77 -16.67
CA ALA A 91 16.22 1.99 -15.55
C ALA A 91 15.15 1.03 -15.04
N THR A 92 15.64 -0.12 -14.60
CA THR A 92 14.85 -1.07 -13.83
C THR A 92 14.98 -0.75 -12.35
N TYR A 93 13.89 -0.89 -11.60
CA TYR A 93 13.85 -0.66 -10.16
C TYR A 93 12.99 -1.72 -9.47
N LEU A 94 13.26 -1.93 -8.18
CA LEU A 94 12.63 -2.99 -7.40
C LEU A 94 11.61 -2.41 -6.42
N MET A 95 10.39 -2.93 -6.49
CA MET A 95 9.30 -2.58 -5.59
C MET A 95 9.01 -3.76 -4.66
N HIS A 96 9.23 -3.59 -3.36
CA HIS A 96 9.03 -4.63 -2.36
C HIS A 96 7.68 -4.47 -1.66
N GLU A 97 6.78 -5.40 -1.92
CA GLU A 97 5.44 -5.42 -1.35
C GLU A 97 5.49 -5.98 0.08
N GLN A 98 5.06 -5.17 1.04
CA GLN A 98 5.32 -5.37 2.47
C GLN A 98 4.46 -6.46 3.11
N PHE A 99 3.37 -6.87 2.47
CA PHE A 99 2.42 -7.81 3.03
C PHE A 99 2.72 -9.25 2.58
N SER A 100 2.93 -9.44 1.30
CA SER A 100 3.28 -10.70 0.64
C SER A 100 4.78 -10.98 0.67
N ASP A 101 5.61 -10.00 1.02
CA ASP A 101 7.08 -10.04 0.95
C ASP A 101 7.63 -10.22 -0.49
N ALA A 102 6.75 -10.12 -1.50
CA ALA A 102 7.12 -10.23 -2.89
C ALA A 102 7.91 -8.99 -3.36
N THR A 103 8.95 -9.21 -4.16
CA THR A 103 9.66 -8.12 -4.85
C THR A 103 9.33 -8.17 -6.32
N TYR A 104 8.90 -7.03 -6.85
CA TYR A 104 8.57 -6.84 -8.25
C TYR A 104 9.65 -6.02 -8.93
N GLU A 105 10.06 -6.47 -10.10
CA GLU A 105 10.95 -5.71 -10.97
C GLU A 105 10.08 -4.88 -11.91
N TRP A 106 10.12 -3.55 -11.75
CA TRP A 106 9.38 -2.60 -12.57
C TRP A 106 10.33 -1.84 -13.49
N HIS A 107 9.81 -1.45 -14.65
CA HIS A 107 10.55 -0.73 -15.68
C HIS A 107 9.70 0.40 -16.22
N GLY A 108 10.32 1.57 -16.36
CA GLY A 108 9.61 2.77 -16.81
C GLY A 108 8.54 3.25 -15.82
N PRO A 109 7.67 4.17 -16.25
CA PRO A 109 6.78 4.91 -15.35
C PRO A 109 5.48 4.18 -15.03
N ARG A 110 5.31 2.91 -15.41
CA ARG A 110 4.04 2.17 -15.29
C ARG A 110 4.23 0.88 -14.50
N GLY A 111 3.53 0.78 -13.37
CA GLY A 111 3.48 -0.41 -12.53
C GLY A 111 2.14 -1.13 -12.64
N TYR A 112 2.15 -2.46 -12.54
CA TYR A 112 0.91 -3.26 -12.48
C TYR A 112 0.58 -3.61 -11.03
N VAL A 113 -0.69 -3.48 -10.66
CA VAL A 113 -1.23 -3.86 -9.34
C VAL A 113 -2.48 -4.73 -9.50
N GLU A 114 -2.68 -5.65 -8.57
CA GLU A 114 -3.88 -6.49 -8.51
C GLU A 114 -4.33 -6.68 -7.07
N LEU A 115 -5.53 -6.19 -6.78
CA LEU A 115 -6.04 -5.96 -5.43
C LEU A 115 -7.31 -6.78 -5.21
N HIS A 116 -7.25 -7.76 -4.31
CA HIS A 116 -8.33 -8.68 -4.03
C HIS A 116 -8.98 -8.32 -2.68
N PRO A 117 -10.20 -7.76 -2.65
CA PRO A 117 -10.74 -7.12 -1.44
C PRO A 117 -10.96 -8.08 -0.26
N GLN A 118 -11.21 -9.36 -0.53
CA GLN A 118 -11.37 -10.39 0.51
C GLN A 118 -10.04 -10.95 1.05
N ARG A 119 -8.90 -10.67 0.39
CA ARG A 119 -7.57 -11.16 0.80
C ARG A 119 -6.74 -10.00 1.34
N ASP A 120 -6.42 -9.06 0.47
CA ASP A 120 -5.67 -7.85 0.80
C ASP A 120 -6.23 -6.71 -0.08
N PRO A 121 -7.01 -5.77 0.49
CA PRO A 121 -7.61 -4.67 -0.26
C PRO A 121 -6.59 -3.59 -0.66
N ALA A 122 -5.36 -3.69 -0.16
CA ALA A 122 -4.28 -2.79 -0.48
C ALA A 122 -2.96 -3.55 -0.65
N GLN A 123 -2.08 -3.01 -1.50
CA GLN A 123 -0.67 -3.39 -1.60
C GLN A 123 0.18 -2.19 -1.16
N ILE A 124 1.18 -2.45 -0.33
CA ILE A 124 2.09 -1.42 0.17
C ILE A 124 3.48 -1.74 -0.37
N PHE A 125 3.98 -0.91 -1.27
CA PHE A 125 5.29 -1.08 -1.90
C PHE A 125 6.32 -0.15 -1.28
N VAL A 126 7.53 -0.66 -1.10
CA VAL A 126 8.71 0.12 -0.75
C VAL A 126 9.69 0.04 -1.91
N LEU A 127 10.17 1.19 -2.38
CA LEU A 127 11.26 1.20 -3.37
C LEU A 127 12.53 0.68 -2.70
N LYS A 128 13.14 -0.36 -3.26
CA LYS A 128 14.46 -0.82 -2.84
C LYS A 128 15.54 0.01 -3.53
N GLN A 129 16.53 0.42 -2.74
CA GLN A 129 17.77 1.02 -3.23
C GLN A 129 18.73 -0.05 -3.77
#